data_AF-A0A9R1C601-F1
#
_entry.id   AF-A0A9R1C601-F1
#
_cell.length_a   1.000
_cell.length_b   1.000
_cell.length_c   1.000
_cell.angle_alpha   90.00
_cell.angle_beta   90.00
_cell.angle_gamma   90.00
#
_symmetry.space_group_name_H-M   'P 1'
#
loop_
_entity.id
_entity.type
_entity.pdbx_description
1 polymer ?
#
loop_
_entity_poly.entity_id
_entity_poly.type
_entity_poly.pdbx_seq_one_letter_code
_entity_poly.pdbx_strand_id
1 'polypeptide(L)'
;MQSMLLKFYRYKVREVFCAGGSALVEWRLETGRTHQIRAHAKYLGNPLLGDETYGGTKSMALSLLRPRTPSKYHGDLSNLVSKIDRPCLHAALLGFKHPHSGKALEFSCPPPDDFTEVLDELRRVTPMSDGQDSDSAAQV
;
A
#
# COMPACT_ATOMS: atom_id res chain seq x y z
N MET A 1 10.83 -25.56 -10.73
CA MET A 1 11.71 -24.51 -11.30
C MET A 1 10.96 -23.18 -11.27
N GLN A 2 11.26 -22.32 -10.29
CA GLN A 2 11.05 -20.85 -10.19
C GLN A 2 10.84 -20.45 -8.71
N SER A 3 11.81 -20.76 -7.86
CA SER A 3 11.87 -20.27 -6.46
C SER A 3 13.16 -19.49 -6.24
N MET A 4 13.56 -18.70 -7.22
CA MET A 4 14.85 -18.00 -7.23
C MET A 4 14.72 -16.57 -7.75
N LEU A 5 13.73 -15.79 -7.27
CA LEU A 5 13.64 -14.35 -7.57
C LEU A 5 12.92 -13.56 -6.46
N LEU A 6 12.97 -14.04 -5.21
CA LEU A 6 12.36 -13.39 -4.04
C LEU A 6 13.44 -12.84 -3.09
N LYS A 7 14.53 -12.34 -3.65
CA LYS A 7 15.55 -11.62 -2.88
C LYS A 7 15.38 -10.15 -3.20
N PHE A 8 15.33 -9.31 -2.16
CA PHE A 8 15.62 -7.86 -2.24
C PHE A 8 14.43 -6.88 -2.38
N TYR A 9 13.27 -7.18 -1.80
CA TYR A 9 12.35 -6.12 -1.35
C TYR A 9 11.87 -6.45 0.06
N ARG A 10 11.91 -5.47 0.95
CA ARG A 10 11.38 -5.58 2.32
C ARG A 10 10.07 -4.82 2.36
N TYR A 11 9.05 -5.38 3.00
CA TYR A 11 7.82 -4.65 3.24
C TYR A 11 7.42 -4.71 4.71
N LYS A 12 6.77 -3.65 5.18
CA LYS A 12 6.21 -3.55 6.54
C LYS A 12 4.78 -3.08 6.43
N VAL A 13 3.85 -3.83 7.01
CA VAL A 13 2.47 -3.38 7.16
C VAL A 13 2.45 -2.28 8.21
N ARG A 14 1.93 -1.11 7.84
CA ARG A 14 1.83 0.06 8.71
C ARG A 14 0.47 0.12 9.38
N GLU A 15 -0.59 -0.05 8.61
CA GLU A 15 -1.97 0.01 9.08
C GLU A 15 -2.80 -1.02 8.31
N VAL A 16 -3.81 -1.59 8.96
CA VAL A 16 -4.79 -2.51 8.35
C VAL A 16 -6.16 -1.88 8.46
N PHE A 17 -6.93 -1.91 7.38
CA PHE A 17 -8.25 -1.30 7.29
C PHE A 17 -9.33 -2.33 7.00
N CYS A 18 -10.57 -1.98 7.32
CA CYS A 18 -11.77 -2.76 7.01
C CYS A 18 -11.63 -4.23 7.42
N ALA A 19 -11.26 -4.51 8.67
CA ALA A 19 -11.05 -5.86 9.20
C ALA A 19 -10.19 -6.79 8.30
N GLY A 20 -9.11 -6.24 7.72
CA GLY A 20 -8.21 -6.97 6.82
C GLY A 20 -8.60 -6.94 5.34
N GLY A 21 -9.55 -6.10 4.95
CA GLY A 21 -9.93 -5.91 3.54
C GLY A 21 -8.92 -5.08 2.73
N SER A 22 -8.12 -4.25 3.39
CA SER A 22 -7.01 -3.51 2.78
C SER A 22 -5.94 -3.17 3.82
N ALA A 23 -4.75 -2.79 3.38
CA ALA A 23 -3.64 -2.43 4.27
C ALA A 23 -2.74 -1.37 3.64
N LEU A 24 -2.22 -0.46 4.47
CA LEU A 24 -1.13 0.43 4.12
C LEU A 24 0.20 -0.29 4.33
N VAL A 25 0.98 -0.40 3.26
CA VAL A 25 2.25 -1.14 3.27
C VAL A 25 3.39 -0.24 2.83
N GLU A 26 4.44 -0.18 3.63
CA GLU A 26 5.71 0.42 3.24
C GLU A 26 6.56 -0.62 2.51
N TRP A 27 7.07 -0.27 1.33
CA TRP A 27 7.98 -1.10 0.56
C TRP A 27 9.35 -0.44 0.49
N ARG A 28 10.41 -1.22 0.75
CA ARG A 28 11.80 -0.82 0.56
C ARG A 28 12.40 -1.64 -0.58
N LEU A 29 12.74 -0.92 -1.65
CA LEU A 29 13.32 -1.48 -2.85
C LEU A 29 14.83 -1.52 -2.76
N GLU A 30 15.42 -2.65 -3.12
CA GLU A 30 16.86 -2.77 -3.34
C GLU A 30 17.19 -2.91 -4.84
N THR A 31 16.16 -3.23 -5.64
CA THR A 31 16.22 -3.32 -7.11
C THR A 31 15.04 -2.57 -7.73
N GLY A 32 15.21 -2.12 -8.98
CA GLY A 32 14.21 -1.31 -9.69
C GLY A 32 13.71 -1.97 -10.98
N ARG A 33 13.21 -3.21 -10.91
CA ARG A 33 12.61 -3.87 -12.08
C ARG A 33 11.25 -3.25 -12.43
N THR A 34 10.87 -3.33 -13.70
CA THR A 34 9.58 -2.83 -14.19
C THR A 34 8.43 -3.42 -13.39
N HIS A 35 7.55 -2.56 -12.86
CA HIS A 35 6.35 -2.94 -12.10
C HIS A 35 6.60 -3.88 -10.91
N GLN A 36 7.82 -3.90 -10.35
CA GLN A 36 8.23 -4.87 -9.34
C GLN A 36 7.25 -4.98 -8.17
N ILE A 37 6.86 -3.84 -7.57
CA ILE A 37 5.90 -3.83 -6.45
C ILE A 37 4.53 -4.35 -6.89
N ARG A 38 4.03 -3.90 -8.05
CA ARG A 38 2.69 -4.26 -8.57
C ARG A 38 2.56 -5.75 -8.82
N ALA A 39 3.53 -6.33 -9.54
CA ALA A 39 3.57 -7.76 -9.83
C ALA A 39 3.70 -8.59 -8.53
N HIS A 40 4.52 -8.13 -7.60
CA HIS A 40 4.74 -8.83 -6.34
C HIS A 40 3.52 -8.80 -5.42
N ALA A 41 2.88 -7.64 -5.30
CA ALA A 41 1.65 -7.46 -4.53
C ALA A 41 0.55 -8.42 -5.03
N LYS A 42 0.38 -8.54 -6.35
CA LYS A 42 -0.53 -9.52 -6.95
C LYS A 42 -0.12 -10.96 -6.68
N TYR A 43 1.16 -11.30 -6.80
CA TYR A 43 1.65 -12.65 -6.51
C TYR A 43 1.35 -13.09 -5.06
N LEU A 44 1.44 -12.16 -4.10
CA LEU A 44 1.05 -12.37 -2.70
C LEU A 44 -0.47 -12.43 -2.48
N GLY A 45 -1.30 -12.25 -3.51
CA GLY A 45 -2.75 -12.18 -3.39
C GLY A 45 -3.30 -10.84 -2.90
N ASN A 46 -2.45 -9.83 -2.73
CA ASN A 46 -2.79 -8.51 -2.20
C ASN A 46 -2.46 -7.42 -3.24
N PRO A 47 -3.19 -7.34 -4.37
CA PRO A 47 -2.90 -6.35 -5.41
C PRO A 47 -3.10 -4.92 -4.92
N LEU A 48 -2.42 -3.98 -5.57
CA LEU A 48 -2.54 -2.56 -5.24
C LEU A 48 -3.92 -2.04 -5.63
N LEU A 49 -4.52 -1.22 -4.77
CA LEU A 49 -5.79 -0.56 -5.05
C LEU A 49 -5.66 0.32 -6.31
N GLY A 50 -6.61 0.22 -7.24
CA GLY A 50 -6.58 0.97 -8.50
C GLY A 50 -5.65 0.42 -9.57
N ASP A 51 -5.06 -0.77 -9.35
CA ASP A 51 -4.19 -1.41 -10.34
C ASP A 51 -4.98 -2.28 -11.31
N GLU A 52 -5.41 -1.69 -12.43
CA GLU A 52 -6.17 -2.41 -13.46
C GLU A 52 -5.37 -3.53 -14.14
N THR A 53 -4.05 -3.39 -14.24
CA THR A 53 -3.18 -4.36 -14.93
C THR A 53 -2.93 -5.61 -14.08
N TYR A 54 -2.69 -5.43 -12.77
CA TYR A 54 -2.34 -6.53 -11.86
C TYR A 54 -3.51 -6.96 -10.98
N GLY A 55 -4.74 -6.62 -11.36
CA GLY A 55 -5.97 -7.19 -10.79
C GLY A 55 -6.41 -6.55 -9.48
N GLY A 56 -6.00 -5.32 -9.21
CA GLY A 56 -6.57 -4.43 -8.20
C GLY A 56 -7.67 -3.53 -8.77
N THR A 57 -8.55 -4.13 -9.58
CA THR A 57 -9.64 -3.41 -10.26
C THR A 57 -10.64 -2.86 -9.24
N LYS A 58 -11.36 -1.80 -9.64
CA LYS A 58 -12.40 -1.16 -8.83
C LYS A 58 -13.43 -2.17 -8.27
N SER A 59 -13.84 -3.14 -9.09
CA SER A 59 -14.75 -4.21 -8.68
C SER A 59 -14.16 -5.14 -7.60
N MET A 60 -12.87 -5.50 -7.74
CA MET A 60 -12.19 -6.36 -6.78
C MET A 60 -12.04 -5.66 -5.42
N ALA A 61 -11.65 -4.39 -5.43
CA ALA A 61 -11.56 -3.58 -4.22
C ALA A 61 -12.91 -3.50 -3.49
N LEU A 62 -14.00 -3.20 -4.20
CA LEU A 62 -15.33 -3.13 -3.60
C LEU A 62 -15.78 -4.48 -3.04
N SER A 63 -15.43 -5.60 -3.69
CA SER A 63 -15.76 -6.95 -3.21
C SER A 63 -15.03 -7.30 -1.91
N LEU A 64 -13.83 -6.78 -1.68
CA LEU A 64 -13.07 -7.01 -0.44
C LEU A 64 -13.51 -6.07 0.70
N LEU A 65 -13.86 -4.82 0.36
CA LEU A 65 -14.21 -3.77 1.32
C LEU A 65 -15.67 -3.82 1.78
N ARG A 66 -16.64 -4.03 0.87
CA ARG A 66 -18.09 -3.99 1.20
C ARG A 66 -18.51 -4.99 2.29
N PRO A 67 -18.08 -6.27 2.29
CA PRO A 67 -18.50 -7.23 3.31
C PRO A 67 -17.94 -6.90 4.70
N ARG A 68 -16.85 -6.13 4.77
CA ARG A 68 -16.10 -5.84 6.00
C ARG A 68 -16.34 -4.42 6.52
N THR A 69 -17.27 -3.70 5.89
CA THR A 69 -17.63 -2.33 6.26
C THR A 69 -19.13 -2.24 6.53
N PRO A 70 -19.56 -1.44 7.52
CA PRO A 70 -20.98 -1.22 7.79
C PRO A 70 -21.70 -0.67 6.55
N SER A 71 -22.94 -1.11 6.32
CA SER A 71 -23.75 -0.72 5.15
C SER A 71 -23.92 0.79 4.97
N LYS A 72 -23.78 1.58 6.05
CA LYS A 72 -23.79 3.05 6.03
C LYS A 72 -22.75 3.65 5.06
N TYR A 73 -21.58 3.01 4.94
CA TYR A 73 -20.43 3.57 4.20
C TYR A 73 -20.29 2.99 2.78
N HIS A 74 -21.21 2.12 2.34
CA HIS A 74 -21.12 1.49 1.02
C HIS A 74 -21.18 2.49 -0.15
N GLY A 75 -21.93 3.58 0.02
CA GLY A 75 -21.99 4.68 -0.96
C GLY A 75 -20.67 5.43 -1.06
N ASP A 76 -20.11 5.83 0.08
CA ASP A 76 -18.85 6.59 0.17
C ASP A 76 -17.69 5.78 -0.40
N LEU A 77 -17.61 4.48 -0.09
CA LEU A 77 -16.61 3.57 -0.64
C LEU A 77 -16.72 3.42 -2.15
N SER A 78 -17.94 3.34 -2.69
CA SER A 78 -18.13 3.25 -4.13
C SER A 78 -17.65 4.52 -4.84
N ASN A 79 -17.91 5.69 -4.26
CA ASN A 79 -17.43 6.96 -4.79
C ASN A 79 -15.91 7.07 -4.70
N LEU A 80 -15.32 6.65 -3.57
CA LEU A 80 -13.89 6.66 -3.35
C LEU A 80 -13.17 5.78 -4.38
N VAL A 81 -13.57 4.52 -4.51
CA VAL A 81 -12.95 3.58 -5.46
C VAL A 81 -13.11 4.05 -6.91
N SER A 82 -14.22 4.72 -7.23
CA SER A 82 -14.42 5.33 -8.56
C SER A 82 -13.43 6.44 -8.87
N LYS A 83 -12.96 7.21 -7.88
CA LYS A 83 -11.97 8.29 -8.05
C LYS A 83 -10.53 7.79 -8.23
N ILE A 84 -10.25 6.53 -7.89
CA ILE A 84 -8.90 5.97 -7.98
C ILE A 84 -8.64 5.53 -9.42
N ASP A 85 -7.90 6.34 -10.16
CA ASP A 85 -7.58 6.09 -11.58
C ASP A 85 -6.13 5.61 -11.82
N ARG A 86 -5.36 5.46 -10.75
CA ARG A 86 -3.99 4.96 -10.79
C ARG A 86 -3.72 4.00 -9.64
N PRO A 87 -2.70 3.12 -9.75
CA PRO A 87 -2.28 2.31 -8.63
C PRO A 87 -1.95 3.20 -7.42
N CYS A 88 -2.52 2.88 -6.26
CA CYS A 88 -2.21 3.50 -4.97
C CYS A 88 -0.78 3.12 -4.55
N LEU A 89 0.20 3.71 -5.23
CA LEU A 89 1.62 3.56 -5.00
C LEU A 89 2.25 4.95 -5.03
N HIS A 90 3.06 5.26 -4.01
CA HIS A 90 3.75 6.53 -3.88
C HIS A 90 5.18 6.32 -3.40
N ALA A 91 6.13 7.02 -4.02
CA ALA A 91 7.52 7.01 -3.61
C ALA A 91 7.75 8.14 -2.58
N ALA A 92 7.58 7.82 -1.30
CA ALA A 92 7.66 8.80 -0.22
C ALA A 92 9.09 9.24 0.12
N LEU A 93 10.08 8.36 -0.06
CA LEU A 93 11.47 8.59 0.33
C LEU A 93 12.43 8.04 -0.72
N LEU A 94 13.42 8.84 -1.10
CA LEU A 94 14.50 8.46 -1.99
C LEU A 94 15.84 8.85 -1.35
N GLY A 95 16.68 7.85 -1.08
CA GLY A 95 18.02 8.05 -0.53
C GLY A 95 19.09 7.49 -1.45
N PHE A 96 20.14 8.27 -1.71
CA PHE A 96 21.31 7.78 -2.45
C PHE A 96 22.59 8.54 -2.06
N LYS A 97 23.75 7.94 -2.34
CA LYS A 97 25.04 8.64 -2.20
C LYS A 97 25.26 9.53 -3.40
N HIS A 98 25.53 10.81 -3.17
CA HIS A 98 25.82 11.74 -4.26
C HIS A 98 27.05 11.27 -5.05
N PRO A 99 26.98 11.20 -6.40
CA PRO A 99 28.00 10.56 -7.22
C PRO A 99 29.36 11.27 -7.18
N HIS A 100 29.36 12.60 -7.01
CA HIS A 100 30.60 13.38 -6.92
C HIS A 100 31.08 13.61 -5.47
N SER A 101 30.22 14.13 -4.58
CA SER A 101 30.60 14.47 -3.20
C SER A 101 30.59 13.30 -2.20
N GLY A 102 30.03 12.14 -2.54
CA GLY A 102 29.93 10.97 -1.65
C GLY A 102 29.00 11.13 -0.45
N LYS A 103 28.42 12.32 -0.22
CA LYS A 103 27.49 12.59 0.87
C LYS A 103 26.19 11.81 0.67
N ALA A 104 25.63 11.28 1.76
CA ALA A 104 24.30 10.71 1.74
C ALA A 104 23.27 11.83 1.54
N LEU A 105 22.45 11.71 0.50
CA LEU A 105 21.32 12.59 0.25
C LEU A 105 20.03 11.81 0.47
N GLU A 106 19.06 12.50 1.05
CA GLU A 106 17.72 11.98 1.28
C GLU A 106 16.72 13.03 0.81
N PHE A 107 15.75 12.57 0.03
CA PHE A 107 14.64 13.36 -0.48
C PHE A 107 13.35 12.73 0.01
N SER A 108 12.44 13.54 0.53
CA SER A 108 11.10 13.12 0.91
C SER A 108 10.06 13.87 0.08
N CYS A 109 8.96 13.19 -0.22
CA CYS A 109 7.83 13.76 -0.92
C CYS A 109 6.55 13.31 -0.22
N PRO A 110 5.71 14.24 0.30
CA PRO A 110 4.46 13.86 0.93
C PRO A 110 3.57 13.12 -0.08
N PRO A 111 2.69 12.22 0.41
CA PRO A 111 1.73 11.56 -0.47
C PRO A 111 0.82 12.60 -1.13
N PRO A 112 0.45 12.39 -2.40
CA PRO A 112 -0.49 13.25 -3.09
C PRO A 112 -1.88 13.20 -2.44
N ASP A 113 -2.69 14.23 -2.69
CA ASP A 113 -3.99 14.43 -2.05
C ASP A 113 -4.94 13.25 -2.30
N ASP A 114 -4.94 12.70 -3.52
CA ASP A 114 -5.74 11.52 -3.88
C ASP A 114 -5.43 10.29 -3.01
N PHE A 115 -4.15 10.07 -2.68
CA PHE A 115 -3.73 8.98 -1.80
C PHE A 115 -4.15 9.24 -0.37
N THR A 116 -4.02 10.48 0.09
CA THR A 116 -4.35 10.89 1.46
C THR A 116 -5.86 10.81 1.70
N GLU A 117 -6.69 11.29 0.76
CA GLU A 117 -8.15 11.17 0.79
C GLU A 117 -8.60 9.71 0.93
N VAL A 118 -7.98 8.80 0.16
CA VAL A 118 -8.29 7.37 0.23
C VAL A 118 -7.94 6.78 1.59
N LEU A 119 -6.78 7.13 2.15
CA LEU A 119 -6.40 6.66 3.48
C LEU A 119 -7.35 7.15 4.56
N ASP A 120 -7.71 8.42 4.53
CA ASP A 120 -8.58 9.02 5.55
C ASP A 120 -9.98 8.44 5.51
N GLU A 121 -10.50 8.18 4.31
CA GLU A 121 -11.78 7.51 4.16
C GLU A 121 -11.73 6.05 4.61
N LEU A 122 -10.66 5.32 4.28
CA LEU A 122 -10.45 3.95 4.77
C LEU A 122 -10.35 3.89 6.29
N ARG A 123 -9.72 4.88 6.93
CA ARG A 123 -9.68 5.01 8.40
C ARG A 123 -11.06 5.28 8.98
N ARG A 124 -11.85 6.16 8.35
CA ARG A 124 -13.22 6.50 8.78
C ARG A 124 -14.15 5.29 8.77
N VAL A 125 -14.06 4.45 7.74
CA VAL A 125 -14.96 3.28 7.59
C VAL A 125 -14.53 2.07 8.41
N THR A 126 -13.27 2.04 8.87
CA THR A 126 -12.75 0.93 9.64
C THR A 126 -13.32 1.01 11.05
N PRO A 127 -14.12 0.02 11.49
CA PRO A 127 -14.55 -0.03 12.88
C PRO A 127 -13.30 -0.17 13.76
N MET A 128 -13.17 0.70 14.78
CA MET A 128 -12.09 0.61 15.75
C MET A 128 -12.18 -0.75 16.44
N SER A 129 -11.33 -1.69 16.04
CA SER A 129 -10.98 -2.83 16.87
C SER A 129 -9.76 -2.39 17.69
N ASP A 130 -9.99 -2.10 18.97
CA ASP A 130 -8.91 -1.99 19.96
C ASP A 130 -8.05 -3.26 19.92
N GLY A 131 -6.73 -3.07 19.90
CA GLY A 131 -5.76 -4.15 19.88
C GLY A 131 -4.40 -3.69 19.38
N GLN A 132 -3.67 -2.96 20.22
CA GLN A 132 -2.21 -2.81 20.14
C GLN A 132 -1.54 -4.18 19.98
N ASP A 133 -0.52 -4.23 19.12
CA ASP A 133 0.70 -4.96 19.46
C ASP A 133 1.92 -4.10 19.12
N SER A 134 2.45 -3.53 20.20
CA SER A 134 3.85 -3.31 20.53
C SER A 134 4.82 -2.83 19.45
N ASP A 135 5.16 -1.56 19.58
CA ASP A 135 6.53 -1.09 19.48
C ASP A 135 7.40 -1.86 20.50
N SER A 136 8.20 -2.85 20.07
CA SER A 136 9.56 -3.18 20.59
C SER A 136 10.17 -4.47 19.99
N ALA A 137 11.46 -4.35 19.63
CA ALA A 137 12.47 -5.39 19.33
C ALA A 137 12.29 -6.19 18.01
N ALA A 138 13.29 -6.35 17.13
CA ALA A 138 14.71 -6.51 17.40
C ALA A 138 15.60 -5.88 16.32
N GLN A 139 16.46 -4.95 16.75
CA GLN A 139 17.87 -4.98 16.38
C GLN A 139 18.50 -6.20 17.07
N VAL A 140 19.09 -7.11 16.30
CA VAL A 140 20.36 -7.78 16.63
C VAL A 140 21.08 -8.10 15.32
#